data_AF-A0A6G6SHE0-F1
#
_entry.id   AF-A0A6G6SHE0-F1
#
_cell.length_a   1.000
_cell.length_b   1.000
_cell.length_c   1.000
_cell.angle_alpha   90.00
_cell.angle_beta   90.00
_cell.angle_gamma   90.00
#
_symmetry.space_group_name_H-M   'P 1'
#
loop_
_entity.id
_entity.type
_entity.pdbx_description
1 polymer ?
#
loop_
_entity_poly.entity_id
_entity_poly.type
_entity_poly.pdbx_seq_one_letter_code
_entity_poly.pdbx_strand_id
1 'polypeptide(L)'
;MNDEILELAIDLKNKAKVLSVGHERSYVNLNTLIKICEYIEHINNLQPVAWMYPVFHDEKMQFTTDAVTSENIDIHFQSHGSPFKVTPLYKLD
;
A
#
# COMPACT_ATOMS: atom_id res chain seq x y z
N MET A 1 -0.03 5.86 4.40
CA MET A 1 -1.25 5.22 4.93
C MET A 1 -1.83 6.21 5.92
N ASN A 2 -3.08 6.66 5.75
CA ASN A 2 -3.70 7.61 6.67
C ASN A 2 -3.80 6.96 8.07
N ASP A 3 -3.30 7.62 9.11
CA ASP A 3 -3.21 7.09 10.47
C ASP A 3 -4.59 6.73 11.04
N GLU A 4 -5.65 7.48 10.70
CA GLU A 4 -7.03 7.18 11.11
C GLU A 4 -7.52 5.80 10.64
N ILE A 5 -7.06 5.36 9.47
CA ILE A 5 -7.55 4.13 8.85
C ILE A 5 -6.82 2.93 9.41
N LEU A 6 -5.55 3.11 9.76
CA LEU A 6 -4.81 2.11 10.53
C LEU A 6 -5.47 1.89 11.89
N GLU A 7 -5.90 2.95 12.56
CA GLU A 7 -6.63 2.85 13.83
C GLU A 7 -7.97 2.12 13.67
N LEU A 8 -8.76 2.44 12.64
CA LEU A 8 -10.03 1.76 12.35
C LEU A 8 -9.84 0.26 12.05
N ALA A 9 -8.82 -0.09 11.27
CA ALA A 9 -8.49 -1.49 10.95
C ALA A 9 -8.01 -2.27 12.18
N ILE A 10 -7.26 -1.63 13.08
CA ILE A 10 -6.80 -2.22 14.34
C ILE A 10 -7.99 -2.46 15.28
N ASP A 11 -8.88 -1.48 15.45
CA ASP A 11 -10.10 -1.63 16.27
C ASP A 11 -10.98 -2.77 15.75
N LEU A 12 -11.20 -2.83 14.43
CA LEU A 12 -11.97 -3.90 13.80
C LEU A 12 -11.34 -5.28 14.03
N LYS A 13 -10.02 -5.40 13.85
CA LYS A 13 -9.26 -6.64 14.08
C LYS A 13 -9.33 -7.11 15.54
N ASN A 14 -9.26 -6.17 16.47
CA ASN A 14 -9.34 -6.47 17.90
C ASN A 14 -10.75 -6.94 18.28
N LYS A 15 -11.81 -6.28 17.79
CA LYS A 15 -13.21 -6.72 18.01
C LYS A 15 -13.49 -8.09 17.40
N ALA A 16 -13.01 -8.35 16.18
CA ALA A 16 -13.14 -9.65 15.54
C ALA A 16 -12.45 -10.78 16.31
N LYS A 17 -11.27 -10.53 16.90
CA LYS A 17 -10.56 -11.50 17.76
C LYS A 17 -11.33 -11.80 19.04
N VAL A 18 -11.90 -10.79 19.70
CA VAL A 18 -12.70 -10.98 20.93
C VAL A 18 -13.93 -11.86 20.64
N LEU A 19 -14.60 -11.62 19.50
CA LEU A 19 -15.73 -12.43 19.03
C LEU A 19 -15.37 -13.90 18.76
N SER A 20 -14.13 -14.20 18.38
CA SER A 20 -13.68 -15.56 18.09
C SER A 20 -13.37 -16.41 19.33
N VAL A 21 -13.32 -15.81 20.53
CA VAL A 21 -12.83 -16.46 21.76
C VAL A 21 -13.92 -16.61 22.84
N GLY A 22 -15.04 -15.89 22.77
CA GLY A 22 -16.08 -15.98 23.80
C GLY A 22 -17.46 -15.46 23.40
N HIS A 23 -18.49 -16.01 24.06
CA HIS A 23 -19.93 -15.78 23.90
C HIS A 23 -20.43 -14.34 24.21
N GLU A 24 -19.68 -13.29 23.87
CA GLU A 24 -20.19 -11.92 23.96
C GLU A 24 -20.55 -11.39 22.58
N ARG A 25 -21.82 -11.01 22.39
CA ARG A 25 -22.29 -10.31 21.19
C ARG A 25 -21.71 -8.89 21.20
N SER A 26 -20.49 -8.74 20.73
CA SER A 26 -19.91 -7.44 20.38
C SER A 26 -20.43 -7.03 19.00
N TYR A 27 -21.12 -5.90 18.94
CA TYR A 27 -21.63 -5.35 17.68
C TYR A 27 -20.51 -4.56 16.99
N VAL A 28 -20.05 -5.06 15.85
CA VAL A 28 -19.26 -4.25 14.93
C VAL A 28 -20.18 -3.19 14.34
N ASN A 29 -19.82 -1.92 14.47
CA ASN A 29 -20.59 -0.83 13.87
C ASN A 29 -20.56 -1.00 12.34
N LEU A 30 -21.75 -1.22 11.75
CA LEU A 30 -21.90 -1.47 10.32
C LEU A 30 -21.31 -0.34 9.47
N ASN A 31 -21.41 0.91 9.93
CA ASN A 31 -20.86 2.06 9.23
C ASN A 31 -19.32 2.05 9.22
N THR A 32 -18.69 1.55 10.29
CA THR A 32 -17.23 1.37 10.35
C THR A 32 -16.77 0.31 9.35
N LEU A 33 -17.51 -0.79 9.24
CA LEU A 33 -17.21 -1.85 8.30
C LEU A 33 -17.34 -1.36 6.84
N ILE A 34 -18.43 -0.64 6.53
CA ILE A 34 -18.66 -0.05 5.21
C ILE A 34 -17.50 0.87 4.81
N LYS A 35 -17.09 1.80 5.70
CA LYS A 35 -15.96 2.71 5.44
C LYS A 35 -14.64 1.99 5.17
N ILE A 36 -14.36 0.91 5.90
CA ILE A 36 -13.15 0.11 5.68
C ILE A 36 -13.21 -0.58 4.31
N CYS A 37 -14.37 -1.13 3.93
CA CYS A 37 -14.56 -1.73 2.61
C CYS A 37 -14.38 -0.69 1.49
N GLU A 38 -15.04 0.47 1.57
CA GLU A 38 -14.91 1.56 0.60
C GLU A 38 -13.46 1.98 0.41
N TYR A 39 -12.68 2.04 1.50
CA TYR A 39 -11.28 2.41 1.43
C TYR A 39 -10.38 1.32 0.83
N ILE A 40 -10.65 0.04 1.13
CA ILE A 40 -9.94 -1.08 0.49
C ILE A 40 -10.23 -1.09 -1.01
N GLU A 41 -11.49 -0.87 -1.41
CA GLU A 41 -11.87 -0.72 -2.81
C GLU A 41 -11.16 0.47 -3.45
N HIS A 42 -11.07 1.60 -2.76
CA HIS A 42 -10.33 2.76 -3.24
C HIS A 42 -8.84 2.43 -3.46
N ILE A 43 -8.16 1.84 -2.46
CA ILE A 43 -6.75 1.43 -2.58
C ILE A 43 -6.54 0.46 -3.75
N ASN A 44 -7.40 -0.55 -3.89
CA ASN A 44 -7.28 -1.55 -4.96
C ASN A 44 -7.45 -0.95 -6.36
N ASN A 45 -8.15 0.19 -6.47
CA ASN A 45 -8.34 0.89 -7.73
C ASN A 45 -7.30 1.98 -7.99
N LEU A 46 -6.40 2.28 -7.03
CA LEU A 46 -5.36 3.28 -7.22
C LEU A 46 -4.43 2.88 -8.37
N GLN A 47 -4.22 3.83 -9.28
CA GLN A 47 -3.16 3.75 -10.26
C GLN A 47 -1.90 4.42 -9.70
N PRO A 48 -0.70 3.90 -9.99
CA PRO A 48 0.53 4.60 -9.67
C PRO A 48 0.53 5.98 -10.34
N VAL A 49 0.93 7.00 -9.59
CA VAL A 49 1.08 8.38 -10.10
C VAL A 49 2.54 8.71 -10.42
N ALA A 50 3.47 7.90 -9.89
CA ALA A 50 4.89 8.00 -10.12
C ALA A 50 5.58 6.66 -9.84
N TRP A 51 6.83 6.54 -10.26
CA TRP A 51 7.67 5.37 -10.03
C TRP A 51 9.05 5.81 -9.57
N MET A 52 9.52 5.22 -8.49
CA MET A 52 10.84 5.46 -7.95
C MET A 52 11.77 4.31 -8.32
N TYR A 53 12.99 4.64 -8.75
CA TYR A 53 13.98 3.67 -9.17
C TYR A 53 15.39 4.11 -8.76
N PRO A 54 16.30 3.16 -8.51
CA PRO A 54 17.68 3.46 -8.17
C PRO A 54 18.48 3.79 -9.42
N VAL A 55 19.43 4.71 -9.27
CA VAL A 55 20.38 5.06 -10.32
C VAL A 55 21.62 4.20 -10.20
N PHE A 56 22.08 3.64 -11.30
CA PHE A 56 23.29 2.82 -11.31
C PHE A 56 24.52 3.65 -10.87
N HIS A 57 25.31 3.11 -9.94
CA HIS A 57 26.48 3.78 -9.33
C HIS A 57 26.20 5.07 -8.54
N ASP A 58 24.96 5.32 -8.14
CA ASP A 58 24.61 6.41 -7.22
C ASP A 58 23.75 5.86 -6.08
N GLU A 59 23.91 6.39 -4.88
CA GLU A 59 23.03 6.06 -3.74
C GLU A 59 21.67 6.77 -3.87
N LYS A 60 21.53 7.65 -4.86
CA LYS A 60 20.29 8.40 -5.11
C LYS A 60 19.22 7.56 -5.81
N MET A 61 17.99 7.84 -5.40
CA MET A 61 16.78 7.43 -6.10
C MET A 61 16.33 8.53 -7.05
N GLN A 62 15.81 8.15 -8.22
CA GLN A 62 15.09 9.03 -9.13
C GLN A 62 13.61 8.66 -9.16
N PHE A 63 12.77 9.60 -9.60
CA PHE A 63 11.36 9.34 -9.83
C PHE A 63 10.93 9.83 -11.22
N THR A 64 9.97 9.12 -11.81
CA THR A 64 9.28 9.54 -13.04
C THR A 64 7.77 9.49 -12.81
N THR A 65 7.03 10.40 -13.45
CA THR A 65 5.56 10.39 -13.52
C THR A 65 5.06 9.86 -14.86
N ASP A 66 5.97 9.56 -15.80
CA ASP A 66 5.62 9.01 -17.10
C ASP A 66 5.61 7.47 -17.05
N ALA A 67 4.46 6.89 -17.36
CA ALA A 67 4.25 5.45 -17.36
C ALA A 67 5.11 4.74 -18.40
N VAL A 68 5.27 5.34 -19.59
CA VAL A 68 6.09 4.77 -20.67
C VAL A 68 7.55 4.74 -20.25
N THR A 69 8.06 5.85 -19.72
CA THR A 69 9.41 5.89 -19.14
C THR A 69 9.57 4.84 -18.06
N SER A 70 8.59 4.66 -17.16
CA SER A 70 8.65 3.65 -16.09
C SER A 70 8.73 2.22 -16.60
N GLU A 71 7.98 1.86 -17.64
CA GLU A 71 7.98 0.51 -18.22
C GLU A 71 9.32 0.16 -18.87
N ASN A 72 10.06 1.18 -19.30
CA ASN A 72 11.33 1.05 -20.03
C ASN A 72 12.57 1.34 -19.16
N ILE A 73 12.44 1.37 -17.82
CA ILE A 73 13.59 1.54 -16.93
C ILE A 73 14.41 0.25 -16.94
N ASP A 74 15.52 0.26 -17.68
CA ASP A 74 16.49 -0.84 -17.71
C ASP A 74 17.32 -0.88 -16.42
N ILE A 75 16.93 -1.79 -15.53
CA ILE A 75 17.63 -2.00 -14.26
C ILE A 75 18.89 -2.83 -14.50
N HIS A 76 20.04 -2.16 -14.52
CA HIS A 76 21.33 -2.82 -14.68
C HIS A 76 21.77 -3.44 -13.34
N PHE A 77 21.80 -4.77 -13.29
CA PHE A 77 22.20 -5.52 -12.11
C PHE A 77 23.70 -5.41 -11.89
N GLN A 78 24.13 -5.03 -10.69
CA GLN A 78 25.49 -5.39 -10.25
C GLN A 78 25.54 -6.91 -10.11
N SER A 79 26.69 -7.50 -10.43
CA SER A 79 27.01 -8.93 -10.56
C SER A 79 26.68 -9.83 -9.35
N HIS A 80 26.06 -9.30 -8.29
CA HIS A 80 25.71 -10.01 -7.06
C HIS A 80 24.21 -10.00 -6.71
N GLY A 81 23.35 -9.92 -7.73
CA GLY A 81 22.18 -10.80 -7.79
C GLY A 81 20.90 -10.39 -7.04
N SER A 82 20.69 -9.11 -6.74
CA SER A 82 19.34 -8.66 -6.35
C SER A 82 18.76 -7.71 -7.39
N PRO A 83 17.59 -8.01 -7.99
CA PRO A 83 16.88 -7.04 -8.82
C PRO A 83 16.56 -5.82 -7.98
N PHE A 84 17.09 -4.68 -8.39
CA PHE A 84 16.50 -3.43 -7.95
C PHE A 84 15.07 -3.37 -8.50
N LYS A 85 14.10 -3.08 -7.64
CA LYS A 85 12.70 -3.09 -8.02
C LYS A 85 12.21 -1.65 -8.19
N VAL A 86 11.68 -1.33 -9.36
CA VAL A 86 10.92 -0.09 -9.54
C VAL A 86 9.76 -0.10 -8.53
N THR A 87 9.68 0.95 -7.73
CA THR A 87 8.67 1.08 -6.68
C THR A 87 7.58 2.05 -7.15
N PRO A 88 6.36 1.57 -7.46
CA PRO A 88 5.24 2.45 -7.78
C PRO A 88 4.84 3.28 -6.56
N LEU A 89 4.57 4.56 -6.78
CA LEU A 89 4.10 5.51 -5.79
C LEU A 89 2.64 5.84 -6.09
N TYR A 90 1.80 5.75 -5.06
CA TYR A 90 0.36 5.99 -5.15
C TYR A 90 0.02 7.25 -4.38
N LYS A 91 -0.90 8.04 -4.92
CA LYS A 91 -1.47 9.17 -4.20
C LYS A 91 -2.77 8.73 -3.53
N LEU A 92 -2.86 8.96 -2.23
CA LEU A 92 -4.11 8.94 -1.49
C LEU A 92 -4.57 10.40 -1.48
N ASP A 93 -5.64 10.71 -2.21
CA ASP A 93 -6.25 12.06 -2.19
C ASP A 93 -6.81 12.40 -0.80
#